data_AF-A0A3D0SMZ3-F1
#
_entry.id   AF-A0A3D0SMZ3-F1
#
_cell.length_a   1.000
_cell.length_b   1.000
_cell.length_c   1.000
_cell.angle_alpha   90.00
_cell.angle_beta   90.00
_cell.angle_gamma   90.00
#
_symmetry.space_group_name_H-M   'P 1'
#
loop_
_entity.id
_entity.type
_entity.pdbx_description
1 polymer ?
#
loop_
_entity_poly.entity_id
_entity_poly.type
_entity_poly.pdbx_seq_one_letter_code
_entity_poly.pdbx_strand_id
1 'polypeptide(L)' 'GSASAREFVQRLGRILRRGDGKQAVLYEVIARETREEQVAGRRRTPPPTGHHAERIEATLAL' A
#
# COMPACT_ATOMS: atom_id res chain seq x y z
N GLY A 1 -4.60 13.77 4.96
CA GLY A 1 -3.18 13.84 5.33
C GLY A 1 -2.91 12.94 6.52
N SER A 2 -3.23 11.66 6.40
CA SER A 2 -2.92 10.67 7.42
C SER A 2 -1.77 9.83 6.89
N ALA A 3 -0.76 9.53 7.72
CA ALA A 3 0.30 8.58 7.36
C ALA A 3 -0.21 7.13 7.41
N SER A 4 -1.45 6.89 7.00
CA SER A 4 -2.03 5.56 7.02
C SER A 4 -1.47 4.73 5.88
N ALA A 5 -1.19 3.46 6.16
CA ALA A 5 -0.71 2.51 5.15
C ALA A 5 -1.68 2.40 3.97
N ARG A 6 -3.00 2.45 4.22
CA ARG A 6 -4.03 2.33 3.19
C ARG A 6 -4.01 3.48 2.19
N GLU A 7 -3.98 4.73 2.66
CA GLU A 7 -3.89 5.91 1.76
C GLU A 7 -2.58 5.87 0.93
N PHE A 8 -1.49 5.43 1.56
CA PHE A 8 -0.19 5.29 0.89
C PHE A 8 -0.23 4.26 -0.24
N VAL A 9 -0.70 3.03 0.01
CA VAL A 9 -0.83 1.97 -1.00
C VAL A 9 -1.77 2.39 -2.13
N GLN A 10 -2.91 3.03 -1.81
CA GLN A 10 -3.83 3.53 -2.83
C GLN A 10 -3.21 4.59 -3.73
N ARG A 11 -2.40 5.50 -3.18
CA ARG A 11 -1.68 6.51 -3.96
C ARG A 11 -0.62 5.86 -4.85
N LEU A 12 0.13 4.90 -4.31
CA LEU A 12 1.11 4.14 -5.09
C LEU A 12 0.45 3.43 -6.26
N GLY A 13 -0.71 2.79 -6.08
CA GLY A 13 -1.44 2.15 -7.17
C GLY A 13 -1.89 3.11 -8.28
N ARG A 14 -2.05 4.41 -8.00
CA ARG A 14 -2.35 5.42 -9.04
C ARG A 14 -1.12 5.87 -9.82
N ILE A 15 0.06 5.82 -9.21
CA ILE A 15 1.33 6.30 -9.76
C ILE A 15 2.09 5.16 -10.45
N LEU A 16 2.30 4.07 -9.73
CA LEU A 16 3.01 2.88 -10.18
C LEU A 16 2.05 1.99 -10.97
N ARG A 17 1.93 2.25 -12.28
CA ARG A 17 1.10 1.43 -13.18
C ARG A 17 1.91 0.31 -13.77
N ARG A 18 1.29 -0.86 -13.90
CA ARG A 18 1.87 -1.99 -14.63
C ARG A 18 2.10 -1.58 -16.09
N GLY A 19 3.27 -1.91 -16.61
CA GLY A 19 3.59 -1.83 -18.03
C GLY A 19 4.29 -3.11 -18.47
N ASP A 20 4.06 -3.55 -19.70
CA ASP A 20 4.59 -4.81 -20.19
C ASP A 20 6.11 -4.81 -20.18
N GLY A 21 6.68 -5.90 -19.66
CA GLY A 21 8.13 -6.06 -19.51
C GLY A 21 8.79 -5.09 -18.53
N LYS A 22 8.03 -4.33 -17.73
CA LYS A 22 8.58 -3.31 -16.80
C LYS A 22 8.22 -3.61 -15.35
N GLN A 23 9.24 -3.56 -14.50
CA GLN A 23 9.05 -3.55 -13.05
C GLN A 23 8.91 -2.11 -12.56
N ALA A 24 7.82 -1.81 -11.85
CA ALA A 24 7.67 -0.54 -11.17
C ALA A 24 8.44 -0.57 -9.83
N VAL A 25 9.36 0.36 -9.66
CA VAL A 25 10.20 0.48 -8.45
C VAL A 25 9.95 1.85 -7.81
N LEU A 26 9.82 1.85 -6.48
CA LEU A 26 9.71 3.07 -5.67
C LEU A 26 10.90 3.16 -4.73
N TYR A 27 11.54 4.33 -4.71
CA TYR A 27 12.53 4.68 -3.71
C TYR A 27 11.95 5.72 -2.76
N GLU A 28 12.20 5.54 -1.46
CA GLU A 28 11.92 6.54 -0.44
C GLU A 28 13.24 7.05 0.11
N VAL A 29 13.43 8.36 0.08
CA VAL A 29 14.50 9.03 0.81
C VAL A 29 13.92 9.47 2.14
N ILE A 30 14.56 9.06 3.24
CA ILE A 30 14.10 9.30 4.61
C ILE A 30 15.27 9.88 5.39
N ALA A 31 15.07 11.02 6.05
CA ALA A 31 16.04 11.58 6.96
C ALA A 31 16.13 10.75 8.25
N ARG A 32 17.33 10.26 8.57
CA ARG A 32 17.58 9.49 9.79
C ARG A 32 17.39 10.33 11.04
N GLU A 33 17.01 9.68 12.14
CA GLU A 33 16.82 10.31 13.45
C GLU A 33 15.75 11.43 13.45
N THR A 34 14.83 11.38 12.48
CA THR A 34 13.71 12.31 12.38
C THR A 34 12.37 11.59 12.49
N ARG A 35 11.29 12.36 12.63
CA ARG A 35 9.91 11.85 12.60
C ARG A 35 9.55 11.16 11.28
N GLU A 36 10.33 11.36 10.21
CA GLU A 36 10.10 10.70 8.92
C GLU A 36 10.21 9.18 9.04
N GLU A 37 11.10 8.67 9.92
CA GLU A 37 11.25 7.23 10.15
C GLU A 37 9.96 6.62 10.73
N GLN A 38 9.33 7.29 11.70
CA GLN A 38 8.05 6.83 12.27
C GLN A 38 6.94 6.83 11.23
N VAL A 39 6.90 7.86 10.37
CA VAL A 39 5.93 7.96 9.28
C VAL A 39 6.17 6.87 8.22
N ALA A 40 7.43 6.58 7.88
CA ALA A 40 7.79 5.49 6.98
C ALA A 40 7.43 4.11 7.57
N GLY A 41 7.68 3.89 8.86
CA GLY A 41 7.30 2.66 9.55
C GLY A 41 5.80 2.37 9.46
N ARG A 42 4.95 3.38 9.71
CA ARG A 42 3.49 3.25 9.58
C ARG A 42 3.01 2.89 8.17
N ARG A 43 3.73 3.32 7.13
CA ARG A 43 3.43 2.99 5.73
C ARG A 43 3.79 1.56 5.35
N ARG A 44 4.77 0.96 6.04
CA ARG A 44 5.23 -0.41 5.80
C ARG A 44 4.36 -1.47 6.44
N THR A 45 3.59 -1.13 7.48
CA THR A 45 2.60 -2.04 8.04
C THR A 45 1.54 -2.33 6.97
N PRO A 46 1.40 -3.57 6.49
CA PRO A 46 0.39 -3.88 5.51
C PRO A 46 -0.98 -3.54 6.12
N PRO A 47 -1.87 -2.82 5.41
CA PRO A 47 -3.23 -2.67 5.88
C PRO A 47 -3.83 -4.08 6.05
N PRO A 48 -4.65 -4.33 7.09
CA PRO A 48 -5.26 -5.64 7.29
C PRO A 48 -5.92 -6.06 5.98
N THR A 49 -5.45 -7.16 5.42
CA THR A 49 -6.00 -7.77 4.21
C THR A 49 -7.39 -8.28 4.57
N GLY A 50 -8.38 -7.40 4.48
CA GLY A 50 -9.77 -7.77 4.75
C GLY A 50 -10.19 -8.83 3.73
N HIS A 51 -10.41 -10.06 4.20
CA HIS A 51 -11.35 -11.11 3.77
C HIS A 51 -11.87 -11.11 2.30
N HIS A 52 -11.07 -10.68 1.32
CA HIS A 52 -11.52 -10.51 -0.06
C HIS A 52 -11.87 -11.85 -0.71
N ALA A 53 -11.18 -12.93 -0.33
CA ALA A 53 -11.50 -14.28 -0.79
C ALA A 53 -12.89 -14.72 -0.29
N GLU A 54 -13.21 -14.50 1.00
CA GLU A 54 -14.49 -14.91 1.60
C GLU A 54 -15.68 -14.13 1.05
N ARG A 55 -15.50 -12.84 0.71
CA ARG A 55 -16.57 -12.01 0.13
C ARG A 55 -16.93 -12.39 -1.31
N ILE A 56 -15.97 -12.90 -2.09
CA ILE A 56 -16.22 -13.34 -3.47
C ILE A 56 -17.03 -14.64 -3.46
N GLU A 57 -16.63 -15.61 -2.64
CA GLU A 57 -17.38 -16.86 -2.40
C GLU A 57 -18.83 -16.58 -1.95
N ALA A 58 -19.02 -15.69 -0.98
CA ALA A 58 -20.35 -15.34 -0.49
C ALA A 58 -21.25 -14.63 -1.54
N THR A 59 -20.65 -13.98 -2.54
CA THR A 59 -21.39 -13.30 -3.62
C THR A 59 -21.74 -14.27 -4.76
N LEU A 60 -20.92 -15.29 -4.99
CA LEU A 60 -21.17 -16.34 -5.97
C LEU A 60 -22.13 -17.42 -5.46
N ALA A 61 -22.34 -17.49 -4.14
CA ALA A 61 -23.28 -18.41 -3.48
C ALA A 61 -24.72 -17.87 -3.36
N LEU A 62 -25.02 -16.70 -3.92
CA LEU A 62 -26.36 -16.09 -4.03
C LEU A 62 -26.82 -16.08 -5.49
#